data_AF-A0AA37LAD3-F1
#
_entry.id   AF-A0AA37LAD3-F1
#
_cell.length_a   1.000
_cell.length_b   1.000
_cell.length_c   1.000
_cell.angle_alpha   90.00
_cell.angle_beta   90.00
_cell.angle_gamma   90.00
#
_symmetry.space_group_name_H-M   'P 1'
#
loop_
_entity.id
_entity.type
_entity.pdbx_description
1 polymer ?
#
loop_
_entity_poly.entity_id
_entity_poly.type
_entity_poly.pdbx_seq_one_letter_code
_entity_poly.pdbx_strand_id
1 'polypeptide(L)'
;MTDSTIDLKLPTNNEGHAECTRPVLEPDQEVLQPSTWAPTSDEERRIFRVWKGFTLAERSKDTLSWVWNYGVEIQSTTSRRWICMPCVRQKSPTPQSYESKGTQNAELHLWKAHGYWDSSGRRSTPSQKKGGKRVLASISDFMSLKRSDPKDQALANSLIKRFDRGQFQKLIVN
;
A
#
# COMPACT_ATOMS: atom_id res chain seq x y z
N MET A 1 -23.88 -55.32 -51.51
CA MET A 1 -22.88 -54.86 -50.53
C MET A 1 -23.35 -53.51 -50.02
N THR A 2 -23.73 -53.46 -48.74
CA THR A 2 -23.70 -52.33 -47.78
C THR A 2 -24.01 -50.92 -48.33
N ASP A 3 -25.19 -50.32 -48.12
CA ASP A 3 -25.82 -49.86 -46.86
C ASP A 3 -25.32 -48.46 -46.43
N SER A 4 -26.25 -47.48 -46.47
CA SER A 4 -26.65 -46.61 -45.35
C SER A 4 -27.08 -45.21 -45.80
N THR A 5 -28.39 -45.09 -46.04
CA THR A 5 -29.18 -43.85 -46.05
C THR A 5 -29.42 -43.43 -44.60
N ILE A 6 -29.08 -42.19 -44.23
CA ILE A 6 -29.37 -41.67 -42.88
C ILE A 6 -30.59 -40.76 -42.98
N ASP A 7 -31.67 -41.28 -42.39
CA ASP A 7 -33.01 -40.72 -42.31
C ASP A 7 -33.12 -39.65 -41.21
N LEU A 8 -33.84 -38.58 -41.52
CA LEU A 8 -34.07 -37.43 -40.65
C LEU A 8 -35.29 -37.76 -39.77
N LYS A 9 -35.09 -38.00 -38.46
CA LYS A 9 -36.20 -38.21 -37.51
C LYS A 9 -36.14 -37.23 -36.34
N LEU A 10 -37.11 -36.32 -36.35
CA LEU A 10 -37.63 -35.61 -35.19
C LEU A 10 -38.43 -36.59 -34.32
N PRO A 11 -38.34 -36.51 -32.99
CA PRO A 11 -39.45 -36.91 -32.13
C PRO A 11 -40.02 -35.69 -31.40
N THR A 12 -41.31 -35.51 -31.61
CA THR A 12 -42.24 -34.71 -30.81
C THR A 12 -42.83 -35.59 -29.68
N ASN A 13 -43.42 -34.94 -28.66
CA ASN A 13 -44.45 -35.46 -27.73
C ASN A 13 -43.88 -36.25 -26.52
N ASN A 14 -44.20 -36.03 -25.24
CA ASN A 14 -45.45 -35.55 -24.61
C ASN A 14 -45.28 -35.15 -23.11
N GLU A 15 -45.95 -34.06 -22.73
CA GLU A 15 -46.82 -33.82 -21.55
C GLU A 15 -46.41 -34.23 -20.12
N GLY A 16 -46.18 -33.19 -19.30
CA GLY A 16 -46.33 -33.18 -17.85
C GLY A 16 -46.45 -31.73 -17.36
N HIS A 17 -47.66 -31.27 -17.05
CA HIS A 17 -47.95 -29.94 -16.53
C HIS A 17 -47.58 -29.80 -15.03
N ALA A 18 -47.19 -28.56 -14.66
CA ALA A 18 -46.97 -28.01 -13.31
C ALA A 18 -45.75 -28.60 -12.57
N GLU A 19 -44.80 -27.81 -12.06
CA GLU A 19 -44.97 -26.59 -11.28
C GLU A 19 -43.64 -25.80 -11.28
N CYS A 20 -43.75 -24.48 -11.45
CA CYS A 20 -42.62 -23.54 -11.42
C CYS A 20 -42.02 -23.49 -10.00
N THR A 21 -41.11 -24.41 -9.70
CA THR A 21 -40.28 -24.34 -8.50
C THR A 21 -38.91 -23.82 -8.94
N ARG A 22 -38.66 -22.54 -8.64
CA ARG A 22 -37.36 -21.89 -8.84
C ARG A 22 -36.25 -22.77 -8.24
N PRO A 23 -35.15 -23.05 -8.94
CA PRO A 23 -33.89 -23.25 -8.25
C PRO A 23 -33.59 -21.91 -7.58
N VAL A 24 -33.84 -21.85 -6.27
CA VAL A 24 -33.28 -20.83 -5.40
C VAL A 24 -31.79 -20.86 -5.70
N LEU A 25 -31.28 -19.74 -6.24
CA LEU A 25 -29.85 -19.50 -6.30
C LEU A 25 -29.35 -19.67 -4.87
N GLU A 26 -28.68 -20.77 -4.58
CA GLU A 26 -27.89 -20.88 -3.36
C GLU A 26 -26.99 -19.65 -3.31
N PRO A 27 -27.03 -18.83 -2.25
CA PRO A 27 -26.02 -17.83 -2.03
C PRO A 27 -24.79 -18.54 -1.44
N ASP A 28 -24.25 -19.52 -2.14
CA ASP A 28 -23.01 -20.20 -1.76
C ASP A 28 -21.83 -19.45 -2.36
N GLN A 29 -21.51 -18.36 -1.69
CA GLN A 29 -20.29 -18.28 -0.91
C GLN A 29 -20.35 -16.96 -0.19
N GLU A 30 -20.39 -17.04 1.14
CA GLU A 30 -20.01 -15.97 2.05
C GLU A 30 -18.83 -15.18 1.47
N VAL A 31 -19.12 -14.05 0.83
CA VAL A 31 -18.19 -12.96 0.73
C VAL A 31 -18.11 -12.38 2.14
N LEU A 32 -17.44 -13.09 3.03
CA LEU A 32 -16.88 -12.53 4.26
C LEU A 32 -15.72 -11.61 3.85
N GLN A 33 -16.04 -10.50 3.20
CA GLN A 33 -15.09 -9.40 3.03
C GLN A 33 -15.58 -8.16 3.73
N PRO A 34 -15.41 -8.14 5.06
CA PRO A 34 -15.01 -6.93 5.74
C PRO A 34 -13.71 -7.18 6.56
N SER A 35 -12.68 -6.36 6.34
CA SER A 35 -11.64 -6.08 7.36
C SER A 35 -10.82 -7.26 7.94
N THR A 36 -10.10 -8.01 7.11
CA THR A 36 -9.39 -9.27 7.48
C THR A 36 -8.29 -9.15 8.57
N TRP A 37 -8.03 -7.94 9.09
CA TRP A 37 -6.98 -7.69 10.09
C TRP A 37 -7.41 -6.83 11.27
N ALA A 38 -8.71 -6.80 11.58
CA ALA A 38 -9.15 -6.33 12.89
C ALA A 38 -8.48 -7.17 14.00
N PRO A 39 -7.92 -6.54 15.04
CA PRO A 39 -7.27 -7.26 16.12
C PRO A 39 -8.33 -7.93 17.00
N THR A 40 -8.06 -9.16 17.43
CA THR A 40 -8.82 -9.81 18.51
C THR A 40 -8.56 -9.13 19.84
N SER A 41 -9.42 -9.33 20.85
CA SER A 41 -9.25 -8.71 22.17
C SER A 41 -7.88 -8.99 22.81
N ASP A 42 -7.33 -10.19 22.62
CA ASP A 42 -6.00 -10.53 23.12
C ASP A 42 -4.86 -9.86 22.34
N GLU A 43 -5.03 -9.67 21.03
CA GLU A 43 -4.08 -8.90 20.22
C GLU A 43 -4.12 -7.42 20.59
N GLU A 44 -5.31 -6.84 20.79
CA GLU A 44 -5.46 -5.46 21.29
C GLU A 44 -4.75 -5.28 22.64
N ARG A 45 -4.97 -6.19 23.59
CA ARG A 45 -4.26 -6.17 24.89
C ARG A 45 -2.75 -6.19 24.72
N ARG A 46 -2.22 -6.97 23.76
CA ARG A 46 -0.78 -7.00 23.45
C ARG A 46 -0.32 -5.69 22.84
N ILE A 47 -1.06 -5.14 21.89
CA ILE A 47 -0.77 -3.84 21.26
C ILE A 47 -0.70 -2.76 22.34
N PHE A 48 -1.74 -2.58 23.15
CA PHE A 48 -1.79 -1.51 24.14
C PHE A 48 -0.90 -1.73 25.36
N ARG A 49 -0.35 -2.93 25.54
CA ARG A 49 0.75 -3.16 26.50
C ARG A 49 2.03 -2.46 26.05
N VAL A 50 2.30 -2.44 24.75
CA VAL A 50 3.48 -1.80 24.15
C VAL A 50 3.22 -0.30 23.91
N TRP A 51 2.08 0.04 23.32
CA TRP A 51 1.69 1.43 23.03
C TRP A 51 0.65 1.94 24.03
N LYS A 52 1.09 2.20 25.26
CA LYS A 52 0.24 2.75 26.32
C LYS A 52 -0.24 4.17 25.96
N GLY A 53 -1.49 4.49 26.28
CA GLY A 53 -2.09 5.81 26.00
C GLY A 53 -2.55 6.00 24.55
N PHE A 54 -2.46 4.96 23.72
CA PHE A 54 -3.08 4.93 22.40
C PHE A 54 -4.42 4.17 22.46
N THR A 55 -5.29 4.46 21.50
CA THR A 55 -6.52 3.71 21.21
C THR A 55 -6.48 3.25 19.76
N LEU A 56 -7.39 2.36 19.35
CA LEU A 56 -7.64 2.15 17.92
C LEU A 56 -8.12 3.47 17.30
N ALA A 57 -7.76 3.72 16.04
CA ALA A 57 -8.20 4.92 15.35
C ALA A 57 -9.63 4.77 14.82
N GLU A 58 -10.43 5.82 15.02
CA GLU A 58 -11.84 5.86 14.63
C GLU A 58 -12.07 5.83 13.11
N ARG A 59 -11.10 6.28 12.31
CA ARG A 59 -11.23 6.49 10.84
C ARG A 59 -10.27 5.64 10.01
N SER A 60 -10.07 4.38 10.38
CA SER A 60 -9.13 3.48 9.70
C SER A 60 -9.53 3.07 8.27
N LYS A 61 -10.73 3.43 7.78
CA LYS A 61 -11.33 2.85 6.56
C LYS A 61 -11.14 3.65 5.26
N ASP A 62 -10.65 4.89 5.30
CA ASP A 62 -10.63 5.75 4.10
C ASP A 62 -9.27 5.80 3.38
N THR A 63 -8.42 4.78 3.60
CA THR A 63 -7.08 4.76 2.99
C THR A 63 -6.94 3.62 2.00
N LEU A 64 -6.92 3.95 0.70
CA LEU A 64 -6.87 3.01 -0.43
C LEU A 64 -5.55 2.22 -0.59
N SER A 65 -4.62 2.30 0.37
CA SER A 65 -3.32 1.63 0.26
C SER A 65 -3.42 0.17 0.72
N TRP A 66 -2.89 -0.77 -0.07
CA TRP A 66 -2.90 -2.22 0.21
C TRP A 66 -2.29 -2.58 1.57
N VAL A 67 -1.42 -1.73 2.11
CA VAL A 67 -0.75 -1.87 3.42
C VAL A 67 -1.73 -1.97 4.58
N TRP A 68 -2.89 -1.31 4.45
CA TRP A 68 -3.96 -1.35 5.46
C TRP A 68 -4.65 -2.70 5.52
N ASN A 69 -4.44 -3.55 4.52
CA ASN A 69 -4.83 -4.96 4.58
C ASN A 69 -3.89 -5.79 5.48
N TYR A 70 -2.86 -5.22 6.11
CA TYR A 70 -1.94 -5.98 6.97
C TYR A 70 -1.64 -5.28 8.29
N GLY A 71 -2.37 -4.22 8.61
CA GLY A 71 -2.13 -3.49 9.85
C GLY A 71 -3.29 -2.64 10.27
N VAL A 72 -3.20 -2.20 11.52
CA VAL A 72 -4.25 -1.43 12.18
C VAL A 72 -3.71 -0.07 12.54
N GLU A 73 -4.55 0.95 12.47
CA GLU A 73 -4.20 2.28 12.91
C GLU A 73 -4.50 2.44 14.40
N ILE A 74 -3.53 2.93 15.16
CA ILE A 74 -3.70 3.42 16.52
C ILE A 74 -3.52 4.93 16.57
N GLN A 75 -4.23 5.61 17.46
CA GLN A 75 -4.15 7.05 17.64
C GLN A 75 -3.97 7.42 19.11
N SER A 76 -3.28 8.53 19.33
CA SER A 76 -3.23 9.28 20.58
C SER A 76 -3.62 10.72 20.29
N THR A 77 -3.58 11.59 21.29
CA THR A 77 -3.84 13.02 21.13
C THR A 77 -2.85 13.72 20.18
N THR A 78 -1.65 13.16 19.99
CA THR A 78 -0.56 13.81 19.25
C THR A 78 -0.02 13.02 18.06
N SER A 79 -0.29 11.72 17.97
CA SER A 79 0.30 10.84 16.96
C SER A 79 -0.66 9.75 16.48
N ARG A 80 -0.51 9.37 15.21
CA ARG A 80 -1.20 8.24 14.58
C ARG A 80 -0.19 7.27 13.99
N ARG A 81 -0.36 5.99 14.27
CA ARG A 81 0.60 4.96 13.88
C ARG A 81 -0.10 3.76 13.25
N TRP A 82 0.52 3.24 12.20
CA TRP A 82 0.20 1.93 11.65
C TRP A 82 0.97 0.86 12.41
N ILE A 83 0.27 -0.18 12.86
CA ILE A 83 0.82 -1.35 13.57
C ILE A 83 0.81 -2.57 12.64
N CYS A 84 1.94 -3.25 12.54
CA CYS A 84 2.04 -4.48 11.76
C CYS A 84 1.33 -5.65 12.48
N MET A 85 0.15 -6.04 11.98
CA MET A 85 -0.59 -7.15 12.56
C MET A 85 0.09 -8.52 12.37
N PRO A 86 0.81 -8.81 11.27
CA PRO A 86 1.63 -10.01 11.17
C PRO A 86 2.64 -10.14 12.33
N CYS A 87 3.31 -9.06 12.72
CA CYS A 87 4.21 -9.06 13.88
C CYS A 87 3.45 -9.37 15.20
N VAL A 88 2.26 -8.81 15.37
CA VAL A 88 1.42 -9.03 16.56
C VAL A 88 0.94 -10.50 16.62
N ARG A 89 0.54 -11.08 15.49
CA ARG A 89 0.11 -12.48 15.36
C ARG A 89 1.24 -13.46 15.60
N GLN A 90 2.45 -13.14 15.12
CA GLN A 90 3.67 -13.91 15.41
C GLN A 90 4.16 -13.76 16.85
N LYS A 91 3.45 -12.99 17.69
CA LYS A 91 3.80 -12.72 19.10
C LYS A 91 5.22 -12.13 19.24
N SER A 92 5.64 -11.31 18.28
CA SER A 92 6.90 -10.57 18.37
C SER A 92 6.91 -9.72 19.65
N PRO A 93 8.01 -9.72 20.44
CA PRO A 93 8.09 -8.93 21.67
C PRO A 93 7.99 -7.43 21.40
N THR A 94 8.39 -6.99 20.21
CA THR A 94 8.33 -5.61 19.75
C THR A 94 7.75 -5.57 18.33
N PRO A 95 6.41 -5.61 18.19
CA PRO A 95 5.80 -5.49 16.87
C PRO A 95 6.17 -4.15 16.23
N GLN A 96 6.38 -4.13 14.91
CA GLN A 96 6.81 -2.91 14.23
C GLN A 96 5.64 -1.93 14.07
N SER A 97 5.96 -0.64 14.22
CA SER A 97 5.01 0.46 14.03
C SER A 97 5.63 1.59 13.23
N TYR A 98 4.83 2.24 12.39
CA TYR A 98 5.25 3.37 11.57
C TYR A 98 4.24 4.51 11.66
N GLU A 99 4.65 5.72 11.31
CA GLU A 99 3.73 6.86 11.23
C GLU A 99 2.65 6.59 10.17
N SER A 100 1.38 6.89 10.47
CA SER A 100 0.30 6.69 9.50
C SER A 100 0.42 7.60 8.27
N LYS A 101 1.03 8.78 8.44
CA LYS A 101 1.30 9.73 7.36
C LYS A 101 2.50 9.24 6.52
N GLY A 102 2.22 8.35 5.57
CA GLY A 102 3.21 7.79 4.64
C GLY A 102 3.50 6.33 4.91
N THR A 103 2.95 5.45 4.07
CA THR A 103 3.00 3.99 4.27
C THR A 103 4.27 3.32 3.74
N GLN A 104 5.24 4.05 3.18
CA GLN A 104 6.39 3.47 2.49
C GLN A 104 7.28 2.63 3.42
N ASN A 105 7.42 3.04 4.69
CA ASN A 105 8.19 2.28 5.68
C ASN A 105 7.47 0.98 6.07
N ALA A 106 6.14 1.02 6.18
CA ALA A 106 5.31 -0.16 6.40
C ALA A 106 5.36 -1.12 5.20
N GLU A 107 5.29 -0.62 3.97
CA GLU A 107 5.47 -1.40 2.73
C GLU A 107 6.81 -2.13 2.73
N LEU A 108 7.89 -1.40 3.03
CA LEU A 108 9.24 -1.97 3.07
C LEU A 108 9.36 -3.06 4.16
N HIS A 109 8.75 -2.84 5.31
CA HIS A 109 8.73 -3.81 6.40
C HIS A 109 7.95 -5.08 6.03
N LEU A 110 6.73 -4.93 5.51
CA LEU A 110 5.91 -6.04 5.05
C LEU A 110 6.64 -6.90 4.02
N TRP A 111 7.35 -6.27 3.08
CA TRP A 111 8.19 -6.97 2.11
C TRP A 111 9.36 -7.70 2.78
N LYS A 112 10.18 -7.01 3.57
CA LYS A 112 11.42 -7.57 4.13
C LYS A 112 11.20 -8.62 5.21
N ALA A 113 10.21 -8.40 6.08
CA ALA A 113 9.98 -9.25 7.26
C ALA A 113 8.93 -10.34 7.01
N HIS A 114 7.96 -10.08 6.13
CA HIS A 114 6.83 -10.98 5.91
C HIS A 114 6.67 -11.44 4.45
N GLY A 115 7.46 -10.92 3.51
CA GLY A 115 7.36 -11.26 2.09
C GLY A 115 6.10 -10.74 1.40
N TYR A 116 5.30 -9.89 2.08
CA TYR A 116 4.07 -9.35 1.51
C TYR A 116 4.35 -8.18 0.59
N TRP A 117 3.61 -8.12 -0.51
CA TRP A 117 3.80 -7.16 -1.59
C TRP A 117 2.46 -6.82 -2.24
N ASP A 118 2.41 -5.66 -2.92
CA ASP A 118 1.23 -5.18 -3.64
C ASP A 118 0.87 -6.12 -4.80
N SER A 119 -0.17 -6.94 -4.63
CA SER A 119 -0.63 -7.87 -5.66
C SER A 119 -1.17 -7.19 -6.92
N SER A 120 -1.42 -5.88 -6.91
CA SER A 120 -1.92 -5.15 -8.07
C SER A 120 -0.89 -4.96 -9.19
N GLY A 121 0.40 -5.24 -8.92
CA GLY A 121 1.47 -5.13 -9.92
C GLY A 121 1.82 -3.69 -10.33
N ARG A 122 1.16 -2.67 -9.77
CA ARG A 122 1.35 -1.26 -10.14
C ARG A 122 2.59 -0.60 -9.54
N ARG A 123 3.20 -1.20 -8.52
CA ARG A 123 4.43 -0.71 -7.90
C ARG A 123 5.57 -1.67 -8.19
N SER A 124 6.81 -1.21 -8.27
CA SER A 124 7.98 -2.11 -8.24
C SER A 124 8.28 -2.47 -6.78
N THR A 125 8.87 -3.64 -6.53
CA THR A 125 9.21 -4.06 -5.16
C THR A 125 10.04 -2.97 -4.46
N PRO A 126 9.77 -2.62 -3.19
CA PRO A 126 10.46 -1.54 -2.49
C PRO A 126 12.00 -1.68 -2.47
N SER A 127 12.51 -2.90 -2.67
CA SER A 127 13.94 -3.20 -2.72
C SER A 127 14.63 -2.85 -4.05
N GLN A 128 13.90 -2.58 -5.13
CA GLN A 128 14.51 -2.24 -6.44
C GLN A 128 15.13 -0.84 -6.49
N LYS A 129 14.81 0.03 -5.53
CA LYS A 129 15.55 1.28 -5.36
C LYS A 129 16.79 1.01 -4.50
N LYS A 130 17.82 0.42 -5.11
CA LYS A 130 19.21 0.64 -4.68
C LYS A 130 19.43 2.14 -4.81
N GLY A 131 19.11 2.86 -3.74
CA GLY A 131 19.13 4.31 -3.68
C GLY A 131 20.56 4.78 -3.88
N GLY A 132 20.93 5.04 -5.13
CA GLY A 132 21.82 6.15 -5.38
C GLY A 132 21.21 7.33 -4.64
N LYS A 133 21.93 7.90 -3.67
CA LYS A 133 21.53 9.14 -3.00
C LYS A 133 21.01 10.05 -4.12
N ARG A 134 19.77 10.54 -4.02
CA ARG A 134 19.36 11.66 -4.87
C ARG A 134 20.23 12.82 -4.44
N VAL A 135 21.43 12.92 -5.01
CA VAL A 135 22.25 14.11 -4.92
C VAL A 135 21.43 15.12 -5.67
N LEU A 136 20.69 15.95 -4.94
CA LEU A 136 20.05 17.11 -5.53
C LEU A 136 21.21 17.92 -6.14
N ALA A 137 21.26 17.97 -7.47
CA ALA A 137 22.29 18.72 -8.15
C ALA A 137 22.17 20.18 -7.70
N SER A 138 23.24 20.68 -7.07
CA SER A 138 23.34 22.09 -6.71
C SER A 138 23.37 22.93 -7.99
N ILE A 139 23.01 24.21 -7.92
CA ILE A 139 23.24 25.17 -9.00
C ILE A 139 24.73 25.17 -9.42
N SER A 140 25.64 24.94 -8.47
CA SER A 140 27.07 24.76 -8.76
C SER A 140 27.36 23.50 -9.59
N ASP A 141 26.62 22.41 -9.39
CA ASP A 141 26.74 21.21 -10.20
C ASP A 141 26.12 21.44 -11.61
N PHE A 142 25.01 22.18 -11.69
CA PHE A 142 24.39 22.57 -12.97
C PHE A 142 25.32 23.43 -13.83
N MET A 143 26.00 24.39 -13.20
CA MET A 143 26.98 25.26 -13.88
C MET A 143 28.37 24.61 -14.02
N SER A 144 28.50 23.31 -13.72
CA SER A 144 29.75 22.55 -13.86
C SER A 144 30.95 23.17 -13.12
N LEU A 145 30.70 23.87 -12.00
CA LEU A 145 31.74 24.53 -11.22
C LEU A 145 32.56 23.51 -10.43
N LYS A 146 33.87 23.46 -10.66
CA LYS A 146 34.77 22.53 -9.99
C LYS A 146 35.14 23.06 -8.60
N ARG A 147 34.58 22.46 -7.55
CA ARG A 147 34.89 22.84 -6.15
C ARG A 147 36.36 22.66 -5.75
N SER A 148 37.15 21.94 -6.55
CA SER A 148 38.59 21.78 -6.37
C SER A 148 39.43 22.93 -6.93
N ASP A 149 38.90 23.74 -7.85
CA ASP A 149 39.57 24.95 -8.34
C ASP A 149 39.17 26.15 -7.47
N PRO A 150 40.12 26.88 -6.86
CA PRO A 150 39.82 28.05 -6.05
C PRO A 150 38.92 29.09 -6.72
N LYS A 151 39.02 29.28 -8.05
CA LYS A 151 38.20 30.26 -8.78
C LYS A 151 36.74 29.82 -8.86
N ASP A 152 36.52 28.59 -9.32
CA ASP A 152 35.19 27.98 -9.41
C ASP A 152 34.54 27.82 -8.03
N GLN A 153 35.33 27.50 -6.99
CA GLN A 153 34.86 27.44 -5.62
C GLN A 153 34.41 28.81 -5.11
N ALA A 154 35.15 29.88 -5.39
CA ALA A 154 34.77 31.25 -5.03
C ALA A 154 33.46 31.66 -5.72
N LEU A 155 33.30 31.28 -7.00
CA LEU A 155 32.07 31.53 -7.75
C LEU A 155 30.89 30.73 -7.19
N ALA A 156 31.06 29.43 -6.91
CA ALA A 156 30.06 28.58 -6.28
C ALA A 156 29.60 29.16 -4.93
N ASN A 157 30.54 29.61 -4.10
CA ASN A 157 30.25 30.24 -2.81
C ASN A 157 29.49 31.57 -2.98
N SER A 158 29.85 32.37 -3.97
CA SER A 158 29.16 33.63 -4.28
C SER A 158 27.70 33.38 -4.68
N LEU A 159 27.45 32.39 -5.52
CA LEU A 159 26.10 32.00 -5.94
C LEU A 159 25.23 31.56 -4.76
N ILE A 160 25.77 30.75 -3.85
CA ILE A 160 25.07 30.32 -2.65
C ILE A 160 24.76 31.52 -1.74
N LYS A 161 25.72 32.43 -1.54
CA LYS A 161 25.54 33.62 -0.69
C LYS A 161 24.51 34.61 -1.24
N ARG A 162 24.46 34.77 -2.56
CA ARG A 162 23.58 35.75 -3.23
C ARG A 162 22.20 35.20 -3.57
N PHE A 163 21.96 33.90 -3.38
CA PHE A 163 20.66 33.30 -3.65
C PHE A 163 19.63 33.72 -2.59
N ASP A 164 18.66 34.53 -3.01
CA ASP A 164 17.50 34.92 -2.21
C ASP A 164 16.26 34.11 -2.64
N ARG A 165 15.81 33.21 -1.76
CA ARG A 165 14.63 32.38 -1.99
C ARG A 165 13.36 33.22 -2.21
N GLY A 166 13.18 34.30 -1.46
CA GLY A 166 11.99 35.13 -1.51
C GLY A 166 11.90 35.94 -2.81
N GLN A 167 13.01 36.51 -3.27
CA GLN A 167 13.06 37.17 -4.58
C GLN A 167 12.84 36.17 -5.72
N PHE A 168 13.47 34.99 -5.66
CA PHE A 168 13.31 33.97 -6.68
C PHE A 168 11.86 33.46 -6.78
N GLN A 169 11.20 33.24 -5.64
CA GLN A 169 9.79 32.85 -5.62
C GLN A 169 8.88 33.91 -6.25
N LYS A 170 9.13 35.20 -6.02
CA LYS A 170 8.37 36.29 -6.68
C LYS A 170 8.54 36.27 -8.20
N LEU A 171 9.73 35.95 -8.70
CA LEU A 171 10.00 35.85 -10.14
C LEU A 171 9.34 34.62 -10.79
N ILE A 172 9.05 33.56 -10.02
CA ILE A 172 8.39 32.34 -10.53
C ILE A 172 6.86 32.45 -10.49
N VAL A 173 6.31 33.15 -9.50
CA VAL A 173 4.86 33.23 -9.26
C VAL A 173 4.21 34.37 -10.06
N ASN A 174 4.96 35.01 -10.97
CA ASN A 174 4.49 36.10 -11.82
C ASN A 174 3.91 35.60 -13.15
#